data_AF-A0A550D140-F1
#
_entry.id   AF-A0A550D140-F1
#
_cell.length_a   1.000
_cell.length_b   1.000
_cell.length_c   1.000
_cell.angle_alpha   90.00
_cell.angle_beta   90.00
_cell.angle_gamma   90.00
#
_symmetry.space_group_name_H-M   'P 1'
#
loop_
_entity.id
_entity.type
_entity.pdbx_description
1 polymer ?
#
loop_
_entity_poly.entity_id
_entity_poly.type
_entity_poly.pdbx_seq_one_letter_code
_entity_poly.pdbx_strand_id
1 'polypeptide(L)'
;LIRGKFSTSLALLSSMPMFGVDVFTYVVEYSGIAVGSLILGIPIYISLPSFFLIHLAIILTKKYTKAEKILLGISFILMISFIIQAGLRGIVPNQQIFYFSSSPSFIFLVAANIGAVIMPFMLFYQASATAYKYIDANSSSEVKVRWSSYETIIGAIVSEALMVAIELATTGISKSVDPLNYEQVSQALSIISGNLSPYIFGIGL
;
A
#
# COMPACT_ATOMS: atom_id res chain seq x y z
N LEU A 1 22.91 -12.32 3.49
CA LEU A 1 24.06 -11.67 2.81
C LEU A 1 24.80 -10.68 3.72
N ILE A 2 24.14 -9.64 4.26
CA ILE A 2 24.80 -8.64 5.12
C ILE A 2 25.49 -9.30 6.33
N ARG A 3 24.78 -10.15 7.07
CA ARG A 3 25.33 -10.91 8.20
C ARG A 3 26.54 -11.78 7.87
N GLY A 4 26.65 -12.25 6.62
CA GLY A 4 27.74 -13.13 6.16
C GLY A 4 28.94 -12.39 5.60
N LYS A 5 28.82 -11.09 5.28
CA LYS A 5 29.91 -10.26 4.73
C LYS A 5 30.38 -9.14 5.67
N PHE A 6 29.61 -8.80 6.69
CA PHE A 6 29.91 -7.71 7.63
C PHE A 6 29.91 -8.20 9.09
N SER A 7 30.53 -7.41 9.97
CA SER A 7 30.55 -7.68 11.41
C SER A 7 29.14 -7.65 12.00
N THR A 8 28.96 -8.30 13.16
CA THR A 8 27.67 -8.32 13.88
C THR A 8 27.13 -6.91 14.13
N SER A 9 27.99 -5.99 14.57
CA SER A 9 27.59 -4.62 14.89
C SER A 9 27.11 -3.85 13.66
N LEU A 10 27.79 -4.01 12.51
CA LEU A 10 27.37 -3.38 11.25
C LEU A 10 26.05 -3.97 10.73
N ALA A 11 25.90 -5.30 10.81
CA ALA A 11 24.65 -5.95 10.43
C ALA A 11 23.48 -5.49 11.31
N LEU A 12 23.70 -5.34 12.61
CA LEU A 12 22.69 -4.88 13.57
C LEU A 12 22.32 -3.40 13.33
N LEU A 13 23.33 -2.57 13.05
CA LEU A 13 23.14 -1.17 12.69
C LEU A 13 22.31 -1.02 11.41
N SER A 14 22.50 -1.89 10.42
CA SER A 14 21.68 -1.89 9.20
C SER A 14 20.26 -2.43 9.42
N SER A 15 20.06 -3.36 10.36
CA SER A 15 18.72 -3.92 10.64
C SER A 15 17.83 -3.00 11.49
N MET A 16 18.41 -2.11 12.31
CA MET A 16 17.61 -1.26 13.21
C MET A 16 16.69 -0.28 12.47
N PRO A 17 17.15 0.47 11.43
CA PRO A 17 16.26 1.30 10.63
C PRO A 17 15.16 0.48 9.94
N MET A 18 15.48 -0.73 9.47
CA MET A 18 14.51 -1.64 8.86
C MET A 18 13.41 -2.01 9.85
N PHE A 19 13.77 -2.42 11.06
CA PHE A 19 12.82 -2.73 12.13
C PHE A 19 11.95 -1.51 12.49
N GLY A 20 12.56 -0.33 12.59
CA GLY A 20 11.83 0.90 12.87
C GLY A 20 10.78 1.21 11.80
N VAL A 21 11.16 1.18 10.52
CA VAL A 21 10.24 1.41 9.40
C VAL A 21 9.11 0.39 9.39
N ASP A 22 9.41 -0.90 9.62
CA ASP A 22 8.41 -1.96 9.66
C ASP A 22 7.35 -1.73 10.76
N VAL A 23 7.79 -1.33 11.96
CA VAL A 23 6.87 -0.95 13.06
C VAL A 23 6.00 0.25 12.67
N PHE A 24 6.56 1.27 12.03
CA PHE A 24 5.78 2.42 11.58
C PHE A 24 4.77 2.05 10.50
N THR A 25 5.12 1.14 9.58
CA THR A 25 4.20 0.61 8.58
C THR A 25 2.99 -0.05 9.25
N TYR A 26 3.20 -0.88 10.28
CA TYR A 26 2.07 -1.45 11.05
C TYR A 26 1.18 -0.39 11.69
N VAL A 27 1.75 0.69 12.23
CA VAL A 27 0.96 1.79 12.80
C VAL A 27 0.10 2.45 11.72
N VAL A 28 0.66 2.69 10.53
CA VAL A 28 -0.07 3.28 9.40
C VAL A 28 -1.18 2.34 8.91
N GLU A 29 -0.90 1.06 8.75
CA GLU A 29 -1.89 0.05 8.32
C GLU A 29 -3.07 -0.05 9.31
N TYR A 30 -2.79 -0.16 10.61
CA TYR A 30 -3.87 -0.24 11.62
C TYR A 30 -4.63 1.08 11.78
N SER A 31 -3.98 2.21 11.52
CA SER A 31 -4.68 3.51 11.45
C SER A 31 -5.61 3.55 10.24
N GLY A 32 -5.19 3.04 9.09
CA GLY A 32 -6.02 2.86 7.90
C GLY A 32 -7.23 1.98 8.19
N ILE A 33 -7.01 0.79 8.74
CA ILE A 33 -8.09 -0.15 9.14
C ILE A 33 -9.07 0.53 10.12
N ALA A 34 -8.58 1.32 11.08
CA ALA A 34 -9.42 2.04 12.03
C ALA A 34 -10.33 3.04 11.32
N VAL A 35 -9.76 3.89 10.45
CA VAL A 35 -10.51 4.88 9.67
C VAL A 35 -11.49 4.18 8.73
N GLY A 36 -11.06 3.20 7.95
CA GLY A 36 -11.90 2.45 7.03
C GLY A 36 -13.07 1.76 7.74
N SER A 37 -12.80 1.12 8.88
CA SER A 37 -13.85 0.50 9.71
C SER A 37 -14.88 1.52 10.18
N LEU A 38 -14.44 2.69 10.66
CA LEU A 38 -15.34 3.74 11.13
C LEU A 38 -16.20 4.31 9.99
N ILE A 39 -15.65 4.46 8.78
CA ILE A 39 -16.42 4.84 7.58
C ILE A 39 -17.52 3.79 7.29
N LEU A 40 -17.23 2.51 7.51
CA LEU A 40 -18.19 1.41 7.36
C LEU A 40 -19.15 1.27 8.56
N GLY A 41 -19.03 2.13 9.57
CA GLY A 41 -19.85 2.09 10.79
C GLY A 41 -19.46 0.97 11.76
N ILE A 42 -18.28 0.36 11.61
CA ILE A 42 -17.76 -0.70 12.48
C ILE A 42 -16.87 -0.06 13.56
N PRO A 43 -17.20 -0.25 14.86
CA PRO A 43 -16.40 0.32 15.93
C PRO A 43 -14.98 -0.25 16.03
N ILE A 44 -14.00 0.61 16.32
CA ILE A 44 -12.57 0.24 16.39
C ILE A 44 -12.24 -0.87 17.39
N TYR A 45 -12.98 -0.94 18.50
CA TYR A 45 -12.78 -1.97 19.53
C TYR A 45 -13.22 -3.36 19.07
N ILE A 46 -13.99 -3.45 17.98
CA ILE A 46 -14.34 -4.72 17.31
C ILE A 46 -13.40 -4.96 16.13
N SER A 47 -13.20 -3.95 15.28
CA SER A 47 -12.47 -4.15 14.03
C SER A 47 -10.99 -4.45 14.25
N LEU A 48 -10.27 -3.67 15.06
CA LEU A 48 -8.82 -3.84 15.23
C LEU A 48 -8.45 -5.21 15.82
N PRO A 49 -9.11 -5.69 16.91
CA PRO A 49 -8.85 -7.05 17.38
C PRO A 49 -9.20 -8.12 16.35
N SER A 50 -10.28 -7.94 15.58
CA SER A 50 -10.69 -8.90 14.55
C SER A 50 -9.65 -9.01 13.44
N PHE A 51 -9.18 -7.88 12.90
CA PHE A 51 -8.12 -7.87 11.89
C PHE A 51 -6.81 -8.42 12.44
N PHE A 52 -6.46 -8.12 13.69
CA PHE A 52 -5.29 -8.73 14.35
C PHE A 52 -5.39 -10.26 14.40
N LEU A 53 -6.54 -10.80 14.80
CA LEU A 53 -6.77 -12.25 14.83
C LEU A 53 -6.74 -12.87 13.43
N ILE A 54 -7.26 -12.19 12.40
CA ILE A 54 -7.19 -12.63 11.01
C ILE A 54 -5.72 -12.71 10.55
N HIS A 55 -4.92 -11.67 10.79
CA HIS A 55 -3.49 -11.68 10.47
C HIS A 55 -2.77 -12.82 11.18
N LEU A 56 -3.04 -13.01 12.48
CA LEU A 56 -2.46 -14.09 13.27
C LEU A 56 -2.83 -15.48 12.70
N ALA A 57 -4.10 -15.68 12.30
CA ALA A 57 -4.55 -16.93 11.71
C ALA A 57 -3.86 -17.22 10.36
N ILE A 58 -3.65 -16.21 9.51
CA ILE A 58 -2.91 -16.36 8.25
C ILE A 58 -1.47 -16.80 8.53
N ILE A 59 -0.80 -16.17 9.50
CA ILE A 59 0.56 -16.51 9.91
C ILE A 59 0.63 -17.95 10.43
N LEU A 60 -0.27 -18.34 11.33
CA LEU A 60 -0.29 -19.67 11.95
C LEU A 60 -0.60 -20.79 10.96
N THR A 61 -1.43 -20.52 9.95
CA THR A 61 -1.82 -21.55 8.96
C THR A 61 -0.72 -21.87 7.95
N LYS A 62 0.30 -21.00 7.77
CA LYS A 62 1.42 -21.16 6.81
C LYS A 62 1.01 -21.44 5.36
N LYS A 63 -0.26 -21.23 5.00
CA LYS A 63 -0.82 -21.45 3.66
C LYS A 63 -0.81 -20.14 2.87
N TYR A 64 0.37 -19.52 2.77
CA TYR A 64 0.56 -18.20 2.15
C TYR A 64 -0.06 -18.11 0.75
N THR A 65 0.13 -19.14 -0.09
CA THR A 65 -0.40 -19.16 -1.46
C THR A 65 -1.93 -19.10 -1.53
N LYS A 66 -2.65 -19.60 -0.50
CA LYS A 66 -4.12 -19.51 -0.47
C LYS A 66 -4.57 -18.11 -0.07
N ALA A 67 -3.95 -17.53 0.95
CA ALA A 67 -4.23 -16.16 1.38
C ALA A 67 -3.90 -15.16 0.26
N GLU A 68 -2.75 -15.33 -0.40
CA GLU A 68 -2.30 -14.51 -1.53
C GLU A 68 -3.32 -14.48 -2.67
N LYS A 69 -3.86 -15.64 -3.10
CA LYS A 69 -4.85 -15.69 -4.17
C LYS A 69 -6.13 -14.91 -3.84
N ILE A 70 -6.57 -14.97 -2.59
CA ILE A 70 -7.77 -14.23 -2.13
C ILE A 70 -7.47 -12.72 -2.11
N LEU A 71 -6.33 -12.33 -1.52
CA LEU A 71 -5.90 -10.93 -1.42
C LEU A 71 -5.68 -10.30 -2.81
N LEU A 72 -5.11 -11.04 -3.76
CA LEU A 72 -4.97 -10.60 -5.15
C LEU A 72 -6.34 -10.35 -5.81
N GLY A 73 -7.31 -11.23 -5.58
CA GLY A 73 -8.68 -11.04 -6.07
C GLY A 73 -9.33 -9.78 -5.51
N ILE A 74 -9.22 -9.57 -4.19
CA ILE A 74 -9.73 -8.36 -3.51
C ILE A 74 -9.03 -7.11 -4.05
N SER A 75 -7.71 -7.13 -4.16
CA SER A 75 -6.90 -6.02 -4.67
C SER A 75 -7.29 -5.65 -6.09
N PHE A 76 -7.54 -6.64 -6.95
CA PHE A 76 -7.98 -6.41 -8.33
C PHE A 76 -9.37 -5.75 -8.39
N ILE A 77 -10.32 -6.22 -7.58
CA ILE A 77 -11.67 -5.62 -7.51
C ILE A 77 -11.61 -4.17 -7.02
N LEU A 78 -10.81 -3.92 -5.98
CA LEU A 78 -10.59 -2.57 -5.45
C LEU A 78 -9.96 -1.65 -6.49
N MET A 79 -8.95 -2.15 -7.22
CA MET A 79 -8.34 -1.41 -8.32
C MET A 79 -9.36 -0.99 -9.38
N ILE A 80 -10.19 -1.91 -9.85
CA ILE A 80 -11.23 -1.58 -10.83
C ILE A 80 -12.22 -0.57 -10.25
N SER A 81 -12.56 -0.68 -8.97
CA SER A 81 -13.46 0.25 -8.29
C SER A 81 -12.90 1.68 -8.22
N PHE A 82 -11.62 1.83 -7.87
CA PHE A 82 -10.94 3.14 -7.87
C PHE A 82 -10.76 3.71 -9.28
N ILE A 83 -10.47 2.88 -10.29
CA ILE A 83 -10.40 3.33 -11.69
C ILE A 83 -11.76 3.85 -12.17
N ILE A 84 -12.84 3.12 -11.90
CA ILE A 84 -14.20 3.56 -12.25
C ILE A 84 -14.52 4.88 -11.52
N GLN A 85 -14.19 4.97 -10.23
CA GLN A 85 -14.42 6.16 -9.44
C GLN A 85 -13.64 7.38 -9.95
N ALA A 86 -12.36 7.21 -10.30
CA ALA A 86 -11.55 8.25 -10.92
C ALA A 86 -12.16 8.70 -12.26
N GLY A 87 -12.65 7.75 -13.07
CA GLY A 87 -13.35 8.05 -14.33
C GLY A 87 -14.66 8.80 -14.14
N LEU A 88 -15.47 8.43 -13.14
CA LEU A 88 -16.74 9.08 -12.80
C LEU A 88 -16.54 10.50 -12.25
N ARG A 89 -15.51 10.71 -11.41
CA ARG A 89 -15.12 12.04 -10.95
C ARG A 89 -14.70 12.93 -12.13
N GLY A 90 -14.04 12.35 -13.12
CA GLY A 90 -13.57 13.05 -14.31
C GLY A 90 -12.40 14.00 -14.04
N ILE A 91 -11.95 14.68 -15.09
CA ILE A 91 -10.86 15.65 -15.01
C ILE A 91 -11.44 17.00 -14.60
N VAL A 92 -10.92 17.57 -13.51
CA VAL A 92 -11.30 18.92 -13.10
C VAL A 92 -10.74 19.92 -14.13
N PRO A 93 -11.57 20.79 -14.73
CA PRO A 93 -11.11 21.79 -15.69
C PRO A 93 -10.02 22.67 -15.08
N ASN A 94 -8.98 22.99 -15.86
CA ASN A 94 -7.82 23.81 -15.46
C ASN A 94 -6.85 23.19 -14.44
N GLN A 95 -6.97 21.90 -14.08
CA GLN A 95 -5.89 21.22 -13.36
C GLN A 95 -4.77 20.81 -14.33
N GLN A 96 -3.54 21.14 -13.96
CA GLN A 96 -2.34 20.70 -14.69
C GLN A 96 -2.05 19.23 -14.35
N ILE A 97 -1.99 18.39 -15.36
CA ILE A 97 -1.63 16.96 -15.22
C ILE A 97 -0.15 16.83 -14.82
N PHE A 98 0.70 17.75 -15.31
CA PHE A 98 2.10 17.83 -14.94
C PHE A 98 2.33 19.12 -14.16
N TYR A 99 2.55 19.00 -12.85
CA TYR A 99 2.85 20.12 -11.97
C TYR A 99 4.25 19.95 -11.36
N PHE A 100 5.04 21.02 -11.42
CA PHE A 100 6.34 21.08 -10.76
C PHE A 100 6.47 22.42 -10.04
N SER A 101 7.04 22.40 -8.83
CA SER A 101 7.23 23.59 -8.01
C SER A 101 8.49 23.47 -7.16
N SER A 102 9.25 24.55 -7.03
CA SER A 102 10.41 24.61 -6.12
C SER A 102 10.01 24.92 -4.67
N SER A 103 8.71 24.90 -4.34
CA SER A 103 8.25 25.19 -2.98
C SER A 103 8.68 24.08 -2.00
N PRO A 104 9.02 24.43 -0.74
CA PRO A 104 9.37 23.43 0.27
C PRO A 104 8.30 22.36 0.47
N SER A 105 7.02 22.75 0.39
CA SER A 105 5.89 21.81 0.52
C SER A 105 5.82 20.81 -0.63
N PHE A 106 6.07 21.24 -1.87
CA PHE A 106 6.10 20.33 -3.02
C PHE A 106 7.27 19.34 -2.90
N ILE A 107 8.47 19.84 -2.60
CA ILE A 107 9.67 19.01 -2.43
C ILE A 107 9.48 18.01 -1.28
N PHE A 108 8.86 18.43 -0.18
CA PHE A 108 8.52 17.55 0.93
C PHE A 108 7.56 16.43 0.52
N LEU A 109 6.49 16.74 -0.20
CA LEU A 109 5.54 15.72 -0.68
C LEU A 109 6.20 14.73 -1.64
N VAL A 110 7.07 15.20 -2.54
CA VAL A 110 7.86 14.33 -3.42
C VAL A 110 8.77 13.41 -2.60
N ALA A 111 9.50 13.95 -1.63
CA ALA A 111 10.37 13.15 -0.75
C ALA A 111 9.58 12.13 0.10
N ALA A 112 8.42 12.53 0.61
CA ALA A 112 7.52 11.67 1.38
C ALA A 112 6.94 10.53 0.53
N ASN A 113 6.51 10.83 -0.70
CA ASN A 113 6.02 9.82 -1.64
C ASN A 113 7.13 8.82 -2.03
N ILE A 114 8.35 9.30 -2.34
CA ILE A 114 9.50 8.43 -2.61
C ILE A 114 9.79 7.52 -1.40
N GLY A 115 9.74 8.06 -0.18
CA GLY A 115 9.94 7.28 1.04
C GLY A 115 8.84 6.24 1.28
N ALA A 116 7.59 6.56 0.96
CA ALA A 116 6.45 5.65 1.08
C ALA A 116 6.51 4.52 0.05
N VAL A 117 6.99 4.79 -1.17
CA VAL A 117 7.11 3.78 -2.24
C VAL A 117 8.35 2.89 -2.05
N ILE A 118 9.50 3.49 -1.71
CA ILE A 118 10.78 2.78 -1.55
C ILE A 118 10.98 2.42 -0.07
N MET A 119 10.21 1.43 0.39
CA MET A 119 10.37 0.90 1.75
C MET A 119 11.59 -0.04 1.83
N PRO A 120 12.60 0.22 2.68
CA PRO A 120 13.83 -0.57 2.72
C PRO A 120 13.61 -2.06 2.99
N PHE A 121 12.58 -2.43 3.76
CA PHE A 121 12.28 -3.83 4.07
C PHE A 121 11.87 -4.64 2.83
N MET A 122 11.31 -3.99 1.80
CA MET A 122 10.85 -4.67 0.58
C MET A 122 12.00 -5.35 -0.17
N LEU A 123 13.21 -4.78 -0.12
CA LEU A 123 14.39 -5.40 -0.72
C LEU A 123 14.76 -6.74 -0.06
N PHE A 124 14.64 -6.81 1.27
CA PHE A 124 14.90 -8.03 2.02
C PHE A 124 13.77 -9.04 1.83
N TYR A 125 12.52 -8.57 1.84
CA TYR A 125 11.34 -9.38 1.59
C TYR A 125 11.42 -10.02 0.20
N GLN A 126 11.64 -9.24 -0.86
CA GLN A 126 11.73 -9.73 -2.23
C GLN A 126 12.89 -10.72 -2.41
N ALA A 127 14.06 -10.43 -1.83
CA ALA A 127 15.19 -11.38 -1.87
C ALA A 127 14.85 -12.72 -1.20
N SER A 128 14.15 -12.70 -0.06
CA SER A 128 13.72 -13.92 0.64
C SER A 128 12.59 -14.65 -0.08
N ALA A 129 11.59 -13.94 -0.56
CA ALA A 129 10.41 -14.49 -1.24
C ALA A 129 10.81 -15.14 -2.57
N THR A 130 11.65 -14.48 -3.38
CA THR A 130 12.17 -15.05 -4.63
C THR A 130 13.02 -16.30 -4.36
N ALA A 131 13.84 -16.30 -3.32
CA ALA A 131 14.62 -17.48 -2.93
C ALA A 131 13.71 -18.66 -2.55
N TYR A 132 12.64 -18.41 -1.80
CA TYR A 132 11.66 -19.45 -1.42
C TYR A 132 10.86 -19.96 -2.63
N LYS A 133 10.41 -19.06 -3.51
CA LYS A 133 9.60 -19.39 -4.69
C LYS A 133 10.31 -20.33 -5.67
N TYR A 134 11.63 -20.18 -5.82
CA TYR A 134 12.41 -20.96 -6.79
C TYR A 134 13.26 -22.07 -6.17
N ILE A 135 12.99 -22.45 -4.91
CA ILE A 135 13.75 -23.47 -4.18
C ILE A 135 13.73 -24.83 -4.88
N ASP A 136 12.57 -25.24 -5.39
CA ASP A 136 12.36 -26.53 -6.09
C ASP A 136 12.27 -26.37 -7.62
N ALA A 137 12.55 -25.18 -8.15
CA ALA A 137 12.44 -24.93 -9.58
C ALA A 137 13.67 -25.43 -10.35
N ASN A 138 13.47 -26.40 -11.25
CA ASN A 138 14.53 -27.01 -12.09
C ASN A 138 14.95 -26.15 -13.31
N SER A 139 14.74 -24.83 -13.28
CA SER A 139 15.11 -23.91 -14.36
C SER A 139 16.48 -23.25 -14.12
N SER A 140 17.10 -22.77 -15.20
CA SER A 140 18.35 -22.00 -15.10
C SER A 140 18.13 -20.68 -14.33
N SER A 141 19.18 -20.18 -13.69
CA SER A 141 19.15 -18.92 -12.94
C SER A 141 18.68 -17.74 -13.80
N GLU A 142 19.06 -17.70 -15.08
CA GLU A 142 18.66 -16.66 -16.03
C GLU A 142 17.14 -16.65 -16.25
N VAL A 143 16.54 -17.83 -16.39
CA VAL A 143 15.08 -17.96 -16.57
C VAL A 143 14.35 -17.52 -15.29
N LYS A 144 14.85 -17.91 -14.11
CA LYS A 144 14.29 -17.49 -12.81
C LYS A 144 14.31 -15.98 -12.64
N VAL A 145 15.46 -15.35 -12.91
CA VAL A 145 15.63 -13.89 -12.83
C VAL A 145 14.69 -13.20 -13.81
N ARG A 146 14.62 -13.66 -15.06
CA ARG A 146 13.76 -13.06 -16.07
C ARG A 146 12.28 -13.09 -15.67
N TRP A 147 11.78 -14.22 -15.17
CA TRP A 147 10.41 -14.34 -14.70
C TRP A 147 10.14 -13.45 -13.48
N SER A 148 11.03 -13.47 -12.49
CA SER A 148 10.90 -12.60 -11.31
C SER A 148 10.88 -11.12 -11.68
N SER A 149 11.69 -10.71 -12.66
CA SER A 149 11.70 -9.33 -13.17
C SER A 149 10.39 -8.96 -13.86
N TYR A 150 9.82 -9.84 -14.68
CA TYR A 150 8.52 -9.57 -15.31
C TYR A 150 7.39 -9.43 -14.28
N GLU A 151 7.34 -10.32 -13.29
CA GLU A 151 6.36 -10.22 -12.20
C GLU A 151 6.51 -8.91 -11.43
N THR A 152 7.75 -8.48 -11.19
CA THR A 152 8.04 -7.22 -10.49
C THR A 152 7.60 -6.01 -11.32
N ILE A 153 7.92 -5.98 -12.62
CA ILE A 153 7.54 -4.87 -13.51
C ILE A 153 6.01 -4.79 -13.65
N ILE A 154 5.34 -5.92 -13.87
CA ILE A 154 3.88 -5.95 -13.98
C ILE A 154 3.25 -5.50 -12.65
N GLY A 155 3.73 -6.02 -11.52
CA GLY A 155 3.28 -5.62 -10.20
C GLY A 155 3.44 -4.12 -9.98
N ALA A 156 4.61 -3.55 -10.32
CA ALA A 156 4.88 -2.12 -10.19
C ALA A 156 3.94 -1.27 -11.06
N ILE A 157 3.70 -1.65 -12.32
CA ILE A 157 2.77 -0.92 -13.20
C ILE A 157 1.35 -0.95 -12.64
N VAL A 158 0.90 -2.10 -12.13
CA VAL A 158 -0.44 -2.26 -11.56
C VAL A 158 -0.59 -1.45 -10.28
N SER A 159 0.41 -1.49 -9.39
CA SER A 159 0.43 -0.70 -8.15
C SER A 159 0.45 0.80 -8.43
N GLU A 160 1.23 1.25 -9.41
CA GLU A 160 1.26 2.65 -9.83
C GLU A 160 -0.08 3.11 -10.42
N ALA A 161 -0.70 2.29 -11.28
CA ALA A 161 -2.02 2.59 -11.83
C ALA A 161 -3.08 2.72 -10.74
N LEU A 162 -3.02 1.86 -9.70
CA LEU A 162 -3.88 1.97 -8.52
C LEU A 162 -3.62 3.26 -7.74
N MET A 163 -2.36 3.63 -7.51
CA MET A 163 -1.99 4.86 -6.80
C MET A 163 -2.55 6.09 -7.54
N VAL A 164 -2.32 6.18 -8.84
CA VAL A 164 -2.87 7.25 -9.69
C VAL A 164 -4.40 7.27 -9.64
N ALA A 165 -5.07 6.11 -9.66
CA ALA A 165 -6.52 6.05 -9.56
C ALA A 165 -7.03 6.57 -8.21
N ILE A 166 -6.38 6.23 -7.10
CA ILE A 166 -6.73 6.73 -5.76
C ILE A 166 -6.47 8.24 -5.67
N GLU A 167 -5.32 8.72 -6.15
CA GLU A 167 -5.02 10.15 -6.16
C GLU A 167 -6.03 10.93 -7.00
N LEU A 168 -6.38 10.43 -8.18
CA LEU A 168 -7.43 11.03 -9.00
C LEU A 168 -8.78 11.00 -8.29
N ALA A 169 -9.17 9.90 -7.66
CA ALA A 169 -10.44 9.79 -6.94
C ALA A 169 -10.53 10.71 -5.70
N THR A 170 -9.40 11.10 -5.13
CA THR A 170 -9.30 11.87 -3.87
C THR A 170 -8.82 13.31 -4.06
N THR A 171 -8.38 13.68 -5.27
CA THR A 171 -7.90 15.04 -5.55
C THR A 171 -8.98 16.09 -5.24
N GLY A 172 -8.57 17.24 -4.72
CA GLY A 172 -9.48 18.34 -4.37
C GLY A 172 -10.03 18.27 -2.95
N ILE A 173 -9.70 17.22 -2.18
CA ILE A 173 -9.86 17.24 -0.73
C ILE A 173 -9.06 18.42 -0.17
N SER A 174 -9.72 19.24 0.66
CA SER A 174 -9.09 20.39 1.29
C SER A 174 -7.95 19.96 2.21
N LYS A 175 -6.87 20.74 2.25
CA LYS A 175 -5.76 20.56 3.20
C LYS A 175 -6.18 20.61 4.68
N SER A 176 -7.36 21.16 4.96
CA SER A 176 -7.93 21.23 6.30
C SER A 176 -8.58 19.92 6.77
N VAL A 177 -8.79 18.96 5.87
CA VAL A 177 -9.35 17.65 6.23
C VAL A 177 -8.28 16.84 6.93
N ASP A 178 -8.56 16.44 8.17
CA ASP A 178 -7.70 15.51 8.91
C ASP A 178 -7.89 14.09 8.35
N PRO A 179 -6.84 13.44 7.81
CA PRO A 179 -6.92 12.07 7.29
C PRO A 179 -7.33 11.03 8.34
N LEU A 180 -7.14 11.32 9.64
CA LEU A 180 -7.54 10.43 10.73
C LEU A 180 -8.99 10.64 11.17
N ASN A 181 -9.65 11.72 10.71
CA ASN A 181 -11.04 11.99 11.02
C ASN A 181 -11.95 11.39 9.94
N TYR A 182 -12.51 10.21 10.24
CA TYR A 182 -13.35 9.45 9.30
C TYR A 182 -14.58 10.23 8.80
N GLU A 183 -15.15 11.14 9.61
CA GLU A 183 -16.32 11.94 9.22
C GLU A 183 -15.93 12.98 8.17
N GLN A 184 -14.83 13.70 8.41
CA GLN A 184 -14.33 14.69 7.45
C GLN A 184 -13.92 14.04 6.13
N VAL A 185 -13.23 12.89 6.20
CA VAL A 185 -12.84 12.12 5.02
C VAL A 185 -14.07 11.64 4.27
N SER A 186 -15.06 11.06 4.96
CA SER A 186 -16.30 10.57 4.34
C SER A 186 -17.09 11.68 3.66
N GLN A 187 -17.21 12.84 4.31
CA GLN A 187 -17.92 13.99 3.76
C GLN A 187 -17.20 14.54 2.53
N ALA A 188 -15.87 14.70 2.60
CA ALA A 188 -15.09 15.19 1.47
C ALA A 188 -15.17 14.24 0.26
N LEU A 189 -15.05 12.93 0.49
CA LEU A 189 -15.18 11.91 -0.55
C LEU A 189 -16.57 11.87 -1.19
N SER A 190 -17.63 12.04 -0.38
CA SER A 190 -19.01 12.08 -0.86
C SER A 190 -19.24 13.27 -1.79
N ILE A 191 -18.69 14.43 -1.44
CA ILE A 191 -18.82 15.66 -2.23
C ILE A 191 -18.08 15.55 -3.56
N ILE A 192 -16.87 14.98 -3.55
CA ILE A 192 -15.97 14.98 -4.71
C ILE A 192 -16.31 13.85 -5.69
N SER A 193 -16.57 12.64 -5.17
CA SER A 193 -16.65 11.41 -5.96
C SER A 193 -17.97 10.65 -5.76
N GLY A 194 -18.96 11.28 -5.11
CA GLY A 194 -20.31 10.75 -4.91
C GLY A 194 -20.48 9.87 -3.65
N ASN A 195 -21.74 9.58 -3.30
CA ASN A 195 -22.12 8.96 -2.03
C ASN A 195 -21.57 7.54 -1.79
N LEU A 196 -21.21 6.81 -2.86
CA LEU A 196 -20.61 5.48 -2.75
C LEU A 196 -19.10 5.54 -2.46
N SER A 197 -18.49 6.72 -2.63
CA SER A 197 -17.05 6.90 -2.52
C SER A 197 -16.48 6.56 -1.15
N PRO A 198 -17.07 7.01 -0.03
CA PRO A 198 -16.56 6.66 1.29
C PRO A 198 -16.54 5.15 1.52
N TYR A 199 -17.55 4.41 1.06
CA TYR A 199 -17.61 2.96 1.25
C TYR A 199 -16.53 2.23 0.45
N ILE A 200 -16.31 2.60 -0.82
CA ILE A 200 -15.23 2.04 -1.63
C ILE A 200 -13.86 2.34 -0.99
N PHE A 201 -13.67 3.59 -0.55
CA PHE A 201 -12.44 4.00 0.12
C PHE A 201 -12.24 3.27 1.44
N GLY A 202 -13.28 3.13 2.26
CA GLY A 202 -13.24 2.44 3.54
C GLY A 202 -13.05 0.93 3.46
N ILE A 203 -13.46 0.27 2.36
CA ILE A 203 -13.11 -1.13 2.07
C ILE A 203 -11.68 -1.24 1.53
N GLY A 204 -11.20 -0.19 0.85
CA GLY A 204 -9.84 -0.12 0.33
C GLY A 204 -8.77 0.10 1.40
N LEU A 205 -9.13 0.74 2.52
CA LEU A 205 -8.32 0.92 3.73
C LEU A 205 -8.31 -0.33 4.62
#